data_AF-A0A2E5HH39-F1
#
_entry.id   AF-A0A2E5HH39-F1
#
_cell.length_a   1.000
_cell.length_b   1.000
_cell.length_c   1.000
_cell.angle_alpha   90.00
_cell.angle_beta   90.00
_cell.angle_gamma   90.00
#
_symmetry.space_group_name_H-M   'P 1'
#
loop_
_entity.id
_entity.type
_entity.pdbx_description
1 polymer ?
#
loop_
_entity_poly.entity_id
_entity_poly.type
_entity_poly.pdbx_seq_one_letter_code
_entity_poly.pdbx_strand_id
1 'polypeptide(L)'
;MLLEGEVEINQALTLSMNKSESDNREKAILKLSSDVNPLFGEMSMLNEGDRRTANVRAETACVLVKLDKSDLYNICEKNPNIGFKVMRNLGRIISGNLIKANQNVLKLTTAFSLILER
;
A
#
# COMPACT_ATOMS: atom_id res chain seq x y z
N MET A 1 3.95 7.85 -7.23
CA MET A 1 2.60 8.40 -7.47
C MET A 1 2.25 8.18 -8.93
N LEU A 2 1.02 7.76 -9.22
CA LEU A 2 0.54 7.56 -10.59
C LEU A 2 -0.03 8.88 -11.12
N LEU A 3 0.48 9.34 -12.27
CA LEU A 3 -0.01 10.55 -12.95
C LEU A 3 -0.98 10.21 -14.08
N GLU A 4 -0.72 9.12 -14.78
CA GLU A 4 -1.55 8.65 -15.90
C GLU A 4 -1.59 7.12 -15.90
N GLY A 5 -2.74 6.57 -16.31
CA GLY A 5 -2.94 5.13 -16.51
C GLY A 5 -3.64 4.43 -15.34
N GLU A 6 -3.65 3.11 -15.39
CA GLU A 6 -4.27 2.25 -14.40
C GLU A 6 -3.28 1.20 -13.87
N VAL A 7 -3.39 0.90 -12.58
CA VAL A 7 -2.58 -0.11 -11.91
C VAL A 7 -3.44 -1.08 -11.10
N GLU A 8 -2.96 -2.31 -11.00
CA GLU A 8 -3.50 -3.34 -10.12
C GLU A 8 -2.51 -3.60 -8.97
N ILE A 9 -3.01 -3.53 -7.73
CA ILE A 9 -2.27 -3.86 -6.52
C ILE A 9 -2.73 -5.23 -6.02
N ASN A 10 -1.78 -6.15 -5.91
CA ASN A 10 -1.95 -7.49 -5.39
C ASN A 10 -1.25 -7.61 -4.03
N GLN A 11 -2.04 -7.71 -2.95
CA GLN A 11 -1.54 -7.83 -1.58
C GLN A 11 -1.92 -9.18 -0.98
N ALA A 12 -0.95 -9.90 -0.40
CA ALA A 12 -1.22 -11.12 0.36
C ALA A 12 -1.96 -10.78 1.65
N LEU A 13 -3.08 -11.47 1.90
CA LEU A 13 -3.89 -11.30 3.12
C LEU A 13 -3.51 -12.29 4.23
N THR A 14 -2.88 -13.40 3.86
CA THR A 14 -2.45 -14.46 4.77
C THR A 14 -0.94 -14.57 4.84
N LEU A 15 -0.45 -15.01 6.00
CA LEU A 15 0.95 -15.41 6.18
C LEU A 15 1.13 -16.80 5.56
N SER A 16 2.05 -16.93 4.59
CA SER A 16 2.37 -18.23 4.01
C SER A 16 3.01 -19.13 5.07
N MET A 17 2.27 -20.15 5.50
CA MET A 17 2.73 -21.13 6.49
C MET A 17 3.66 -22.20 5.89
N ASN A 18 3.66 -22.40 4.56
CA ASN A 18 4.52 -23.35 3.85
C ASN A 18 5.20 -22.70 2.64
N LYS A 19 6.52 -22.91 2.48
CA LYS A 19 7.36 -22.34 1.41
C LYS A 19 7.26 -23.03 0.04
N SER A 20 6.49 -24.10 -0.09
CA SER A 20 6.58 -25.03 -1.23
C SER A 20 5.46 -24.93 -2.26
N GLU A 21 4.44 -24.11 -2.05
CA GLU A 21 3.42 -23.83 -3.07
C GLU A 21 3.20 -22.32 -3.16
N SER A 22 3.05 -21.82 -4.39
CA SER A 22 2.61 -20.46 -4.67
C SER A 22 1.25 -20.24 -4.02
N ASP A 23 1.25 -19.77 -2.78
CA ASP A 23 0.04 -19.58 -1.97
C ASP A 23 -0.80 -18.45 -2.57
N ASN A 24 -1.73 -18.81 -3.45
CA ASN A 24 -2.67 -17.93 -4.12
C ASN A 24 -3.99 -17.79 -3.35
N ARG A 25 -4.09 -18.34 -2.12
CA ARG A 25 -5.40 -18.62 -1.51
C ARG A 25 -6.15 -17.38 -1.03
N GLU A 26 -5.48 -16.28 -0.66
CA GLU A 26 -6.15 -15.01 -0.37
C GLU A 26 -5.29 -13.80 -0.73
N LYS A 27 -5.64 -13.10 -1.81
CA LYS A 27 -5.06 -11.82 -2.20
C LYS A 27 -6.14 -10.75 -2.26
N ALA A 28 -5.87 -9.59 -1.66
CA ALA A 28 -6.62 -8.39 -1.98
C ALA A 28 -6.14 -7.87 -3.33
N ILE A 29 -7.08 -7.72 -4.26
CA ILE A 29 -6.85 -7.12 -5.58
C ILE A 29 -7.53 -5.76 -5.58
N LEU A 30 -6.74 -4.70 -5.75
CA LEU A 30 -7.22 -3.33 -5.83
C LEU A 30 -6.80 -2.72 -7.16
N LYS A 31 -7.77 -2.26 -7.96
CA LYS A 31 -7.51 -1.48 -9.16
C LYS A 31 -7.58 0.01 -8.85
N LEU A 32 -6.57 0.75 -9.29
CA LEU A 32 -6.46 2.19 -9.07
C LEU A 32 -6.23 2.89 -10.40
N SER A 33 -7.02 3.94 -10.66
CA SER A 33 -6.85 4.87 -11.77
C SER A 33 -6.04 6.09 -11.34
N SER A 34 -5.35 6.75 -12.28
CA SER A 34 -4.73 8.06 -12.08
C SER A 34 -5.70 9.14 -11.58
N ASP A 35 -7.00 9.01 -11.79
CA ASP A 35 -8.02 10.00 -11.38
C ASP A 35 -7.99 10.31 -9.87
N VAL A 36 -7.58 9.33 -9.06
CA VAL A 36 -7.49 9.47 -7.60
C VAL A 36 -6.06 9.79 -7.13
N ASN A 37 -5.13 10.03 -8.05
CA ASN A 37 -3.71 10.29 -7.81
C ASN A 37 -3.09 9.29 -6.80
N PRO A 38 -3.17 7.98 -7.07
CA PRO A 38 -2.79 6.98 -6.09
C PRO A 38 -1.28 7.02 -5.82
N LEU A 39 -0.95 6.84 -4.54
CA LEU A 39 0.42 6.71 -4.04
C LEU A 39 0.58 5.32 -3.42
N PHE A 40 1.70 4.67 -3.72
CA PHE A 40 2.05 3.35 -3.25
C PHE A 40 3.58 3.25 -3.09
N GLY A 41 4.02 2.32 -2.24
CA GLY A 41 5.44 2.15 -1.90
C GLY A 41 5.86 2.92 -0.64
N GLU A 42 4.92 3.59 0.02
CA GLU A 42 5.11 4.32 1.26
C GLU A 42 5.63 3.43 2.40
N MET A 43 5.18 2.17 2.44
CA MET A 43 5.61 1.20 3.44
C MET A 43 7.11 0.90 3.33
N SER A 44 7.61 0.65 2.12
CA SER A 44 9.05 0.43 1.89
C SER A 44 9.85 1.71 2.12
N MET A 45 9.28 2.87 1.77
CA MET A 45 9.93 4.16 1.91
C MET A 45 10.18 4.53 3.39
N LEU A 46 9.25 4.22 4.28
CA LEU A 46 9.32 4.63 5.69
C LEU A 46 9.73 3.53 6.66
N ASN A 47 9.58 2.25 6.28
CA ASN A 47 10.01 1.14 7.13
C ASN A 47 11.49 0.79 6.92
N GLU A 48 12.09 0.09 7.88
CA GLU A 48 13.41 -0.50 7.74
C GLU A 48 13.33 -1.84 6.98
N GLY A 49 14.31 -2.10 6.11
CA GLY A 49 14.47 -3.39 5.43
C GLY A 49 13.78 -3.56 4.06
N ASP A 50 13.38 -2.48 3.38
CA ASP A 50 12.85 -2.46 2.00
C ASP A 50 11.80 -3.55 1.68
N ARG A 51 10.98 -3.90 2.67
CA ARG A 51 10.02 -4.98 2.53
C ARG A 51 8.82 -4.51 1.70
N ARG A 52 8.70 -5.08 0.49
CA ARG A 52 7.49 -4.94 -0.32
C ARG A 52 6.33 -5.70 0.34
N THR A 53 5.25 -4.98 0.63
CA THR A 53 4.01 -5.54 1.22
C THR A 53 2.99 -5.97 0.17
N ALA A 54 3.13 -5.48 -1.07
CA ALA A 54 2.27 -5.79 -2.21
C ALA A 54 3.05 -5.71 -3.52
N ASN A 55 2.50 -6.32 -4.57
CA ASN A 55 2.96 -6.14 -5.94
C ASN A 55 2.05 -5.13 -6.65
N VAL A 56 2.64 -4.24 -7.45
CA VAL A 56 1.90 -3.30 -8.29
C VAL A 56 2.20 -3.63 -9.74
N ARG A 57 1.16 -3.86 -10.53
CA ARG A 57 1.23 -4.16 -11.96
C ARG A 57 0.55 -3.04 -12.74
N ALA A 58 1.17 -2.60 -13.83
CA ALA A 58 0.53 -1.67 -14.76
C ALA A 58 -0.49 -2.43 -15.62
N GLU A 59 -1.71 -1.92 -15.70
CA GLU A 59 -2.78 -2.45 -16.55
C GLU A 59 -2.83 -1.70 -17.89
N THR A 60 -2.34 -0.46 -17.92
CA THR A 60 -2.16 0.36 -19.12
C THR A 60 -0.73 0.89 -19.21
N ALA A 61 -0.42 1.67 -20.25
CA ALA A 61 0.75 2.55 -20.20
C ALA A 61 0.55 3.54 -19.04
N CYS A 62 1.57 3.67 -18.19
CA CYS A 62 1.50 4.48 -16.98
C CYS A 62 2.64 5.50 -16.92
N VAL A 63 2.31 6.70 -16.45
CA VAL A 63 3.31 7.73 -16.10
C VAL A 63 3.36 7.84 -14.59
N LEU A 64 4.57 7.74 -14.02
CA LEU A 64 4.77 7.74 -12.57
C LEU A 64 5.77 8.80 -12.13
N VAL A 65 5.48 9.44 -11.00
CA VAL A 65 6.49 10.15 -10.20
C VAL A 65 7.13 9.17 -9.23
N LYS A 66 8.46 9.07 -9.32
CA LYS A 66 9.31 8.33 -8.39
C LYS A 66 10.01 9.31 -7.44
N LEU A 67 10.06 8.96 -6.16
CA LEU A 67 10.88 9.62 -5.16
C LEU A 67 11.66 8.53 -4.43
N ASP A 68 12.97 8.68 -4.31
CA ASP A 68 13.81 7.74 -3.57
C ASP A 68 13.87 8.12 -2.09
N LYS A 69 14.08 7.11 -1.24
CA LYS A 69 14.09 7.27 0.23
C LYS A 69 15.15 8.29 0.69
N SER A 70 16.36 8.20 0.14
CA SER A 70 17.45 9.15 0.42
C SER A 70 17.08 10.59 0.02
N ASP A 71 16.43 10.77 -1.12
CA ASP A 71 16.04 12.09 -1.61
C ASP A 71 14.93 12.71 -0.76
N LEU A 72 13.96 11.91 -0.33
CA LEU A 72 12.94 12.34 0.62
C LEU A 72 13.59 12.87 1.91
N TYR A 73 14.50 12.11 2.52
CA TYR A 73 15.17 12.55 3.75
C TYR A 73 16.01 13.80 3.52
N ASN A 74 16.78 13.85 2.43
CA ASN A 74 17.56 15.02 2.06
C ASN A 74 16.70 16.28 1.91
N ILE A 75 15.50 16.16 1.32
CA ILE A 75 14.54 17.27 1.21
C ILE A 75 14.04 17.70 2.59
N CYS A 76 13.69 16.74 3.44
CA CYS A 76 13.21 17.01 4.80
C CYS A 76 14.27 17.70 5.67
N GLU A 77 15.53 17.28 5.56
CA GLU A 77 16.65 17.86 6.30
C GLU A 77 17.01 19.26 5.81
N LYS A 78 17.11 19.45 4.49
CA LYS A 78 17.45 20.75 3.89
C LYS A 78 16.33 21.77 4.01
N ASN A 79 15.07 21.32 4.06
CA ASN A 79 13.92 22.20 4.18
C ASN A 79 12.87 21.61 5.15
N PRO A 80 13.03 21.82 6.47
CA PRO A 80 12.13 21.26 7.48
C PRO A 80 10.66 21.68 7.30
N ASN A 81 10.39 22.87 6.77
CA ASN A 81 9.02 23.33 6.50
C ASN A 81 8.35 22.51 5.38
N ILE A 82 9.09 22.17 4.33
CA ILE A 82 8.61 21.25 3.29
C ILE A 82 8.50 19.84 3.88
N GLY A 83 9.53 19.39 4.61
CA GLY A 83 9.54 18.08 5.27
C GLY A 83 8.31 17.86 6.14
N PHE A 84 7.93 18.83 6.97
CA PHE A 84 6.72 18.76 7.79
C PHE A 84 5.46 18.57 6.94
N LYS A 85 5.30 19.30 5.84
CA LYS A 85 4.13 19.17 4.94
C LYS A 85 4.08 17.79 4.29
N VAL A 86 5.22 17.31 3.80
CA VAL A 86 5.34 15.99 3.17
C VAL A 86 5.03 14.88 4.16
N MET A 87 5.70 14.88 5.33
CA MET A 87 5.53 13.87 6.36
C MET A 87 4.11 13.87 6.95
N ARG A 88 3.49 15.05 7.12
CA ARG A 88 2.08 15.16 7.54
C ARG A 88 1.13 14.51 6.53
N ASN A 89 1.38 14.70 5.23
CA ASN A 89 0.55 14.10 4.19
C ASN A 89 0.76 12.58 4.10
N LEU A 90 2.01 12.12 4.22
CA LEU A 90 2.32 10.68 4.31
C LEU A 90 1.63 10.04 5.53
N GLY A 91 1.71 10.68 6.70
CA GLY A 91 1.03 10.21 7.91
C GLY A 91 -0.49 10.07 7.73
N ARG A 92 -1.14 11.01 7.02
CA ARG A 92 -2.57 10.90 6.69
C ARG A 92 -2.87 9.69 5.79
N ILE A 93 -2.05 9.46 4.77
CA ILE A 93 -2.20 8.32 3.86
C ILE A 93 -2.07 7.00 4.63
N ILE A 94 -1.03 6.87 5.46
CA ILE A 94 -0.77 5.66 6.24
C ILE A 94 -1.89 5.39 7.25
N SER A 95 -2.33 6.42 7.99
CA SER A 95 -3.46 6.29 8.92
C SER A 95 -4.74 5.86 8.19
N GLY A 96 -5.00 6.42 7.00
CA GLY A 96 -6.12 5.98 6.16
C GLY A 96 -6.01 4.52 5.73
N ASN A 97 -4.82 4.08 5.34
CA ASN A 97 -4.55 2.68 4.97
C ASN A 97 -4.71 1.74 6.16
N LEU A 98 -4.27 2.14 7.37
CA LEU A 98 -4.46 1.37 8.61
C LEU A 98 -5.94 1.21 8.98
N ILE A 99 -6.73 2.29 8.86
CA ILE A 99 -8.18 2.22 9.08
C ILE A 99 -8.84 1.23 8.12
N LYS A 100 -8.49 1.29 6.82
CA LYS A 100 -9.00 0.34 5.82
C LYS A 100 -8.60 -1.10 6.13
N ALA A 101 -7.35 -1.32 6.56
CA ALA A 101 -6.88 -2.64 6.96
C ALA A 101 -7.69 -3.18 8.15
N ASN A 102 -7.92 -2.37 9.18
CA ASN A 102 -8.74 -2.76 10.33
C ASN A 102 -10.20 -3.05 9.93
N GLN A 103 -10.78 -2.26 9.02
CA GLN A 103 -12.12 -2.52 8.48
C GLN A 103 -12.17 -3.85 7.72
N ASN A 104 -11.13 -4.20 6.97
CA ASN A 104 -11.06 -5.49 6.28
C ASN A 104 -10.99 -6.66 7.26
N VAL A 105 -10.21 -6.53 8.34
CA VAL A 105 -10.17 -7.53 9.42
C VAL A 105 -11.56 -7.72 10.04
N LEU A 106 -12.26 -6.64 10.38
CA LEU A 106 -13.62 -6.71 10.94
C LEU A 106 -14.58 -7.42 9.98
N LYS A 107 -14.58 -7.06 8.69
CA LYS A 107 -15.43 -7.70 7.67
C LYS A 107 -15.19 -9.20 7.57
N LEU A 108 -13.93 -9.64 7.53
CA LEU A 108 -13.58 -11.06 7.47
C LEU A 108 -14.04 -11.80 8.72
N THR A 109 -13.74 -11.26 9.92
CA THR A 109 -14.11 -11.89 11.18
C THR A 109 -15.63 -12.00 11.33
N THR A 110 -16.41 -10.97 10.95
CA THR A 110 -17.87 -11.03 10.96
C THR A 110 -18.41 -12.09 10.01
N ALA A 111 -17.90 -12.16 8.77
CA ALA A 111 -18.29 -13.19 7.82
C ALA A 111 -17.99 -14.60 8.35
N PHE A 112 -16.84 -14.79 8.98
CA PHE A 112 -16.45 -16.05 9.60
C PHE A 112 -17.34 -16.42 10.79
N SER A 113 -17.66 -15.48 11.68
CA SER A 113 -18.60 -15.70 12.80
C SER A 113 -19.97 -16.16 12.30
N LEU A 114 -20.51 -15.54 11.26
CA LEU A 114 -21.81 -15.90 10.67
C LEU A 114 -21.82 -17.31 10.06
N ILE A 115 -20.67 -17.78 9.55
CA ILE A 115 -20.52 -19.13 9.00
C ILE A 115 -20.47 -20.16 10.13
N LEU A 116 -19.81 -19.86 11.25
CA LEU A 116 -19.69 -20.76 12.40
C LEU A 116 -20.97 -20.89 13.23
N GLU A 117 -21.87 -19.91 13.16
CA GLU A 117 -23.19 -19.97 13.82
C GLU A 117 -24.21 -20.84 13.07
N ARG A 118 -23.84 -21.40 11.92
CA ARG A 118 -24.62 -22.40 11.17
C ARG A 118 -24.10 -23.81 11.40
#